data_AF-A0A7W0UCB3-F1
#
_entry.id   AF-A0A7W0UCB3-F1
#
_cell.length_a   1.000
_cell.length_b   1.000
_cell.length_c   1.000
_cell.angle_alpha   90.00
_cell.angle_beta   90.00
_cell.angle_gamma   90.00
#
_symmetry.space_group_name_H-M   'P 1'
#
loop_
_entity.id
_entity.type
_entity.pdbx_description
1 polymer ?
#
loop_
_entity_poly.entity_id
_entity_poly.type
_entity_poly.pdbx_seq_one_letter_code
_entity_poly.pdbx_strand_id
1 'polypeptide(L)'
;MKVAYHSPMPPERSGIADYSALLLPSLRERADVQVIRRGRGRQARGADLAVYHIGNNPEAHGWIVEALRRRPGIVVLHDFVLHHLVAGLTIGRRDGHGYLDAMEREGGVVGRLLGHGVLDKRIPPLWESRPADFHLAGEVLDLATGLIVHSHYVERKAREAGYERRIWRIPHPAWQPPPELCVAASQASASGASASGASASRDSTGSYLVGCFGNVNASKRIPQLLEAFARLRRDRPDARLLLVGATSPGFDLDRRLQRLGLSADGIVREGYVSESRLWSLLAGCDACVNLRAPTMGETSGSAIRQLSLGKPLVVSDVGWFSELPDNVALKVPVDEHEVDTLHAALELLAQNDVVRHSMGVAAAELARREHDLERVAELYATVFEQAAGGEAVADAVLGEVAAAARAVGIEAGSPEATDLAQRLAEVELGR
;
A
#
# COMPACT_ATOMS: atom_id res chain seq x y z
N MET A 1 7.14 18.00 19.71
CA MET A 1 7.70 17.84 18.36
C MET A 1 6.60 18.10 17.34
N LYS A 2 6.89 18.96 16.35
CA LYS A 2 5.99 19.40 15.30
C LYS A 2 6.34 18.73 13.97
N VAL A 3 5.38 18.02 13.38
CA VAL A 3 5.56 17.21 12.17
C VAL A 3 4.81 17.84 10.99
N ALA A 4 5.52 18.15 9.92
CA ALA A 4 4.95 18.52 8.63
C ALA A 4 4.53 17.25 7.87
N TYR A 5 3.23 17.01 7.79
CA TYR A 5 2.66 15.79 7.21
C TYR A 5 2.16 16.05 5.79
N HIS A 6 2.95 15.66 4.79
CA HIS A 6 2.63 15.81 3.37
C HIS A 6 1.94 14.56 2.85
N SER A 7 0.62 14.64 2.63
CA SER A 7 -0.17 13.55 2.08
C SER A 7 -1.34 14.07 1.27
N PRO A 8 -1.82 13.35 0.24
CA PRO A 8 -3.15 13.60 -0.31
C PRO A 8 -4.21 13.48 0.80
N MET A 9 -5.29 14.23 0.69
CA MET A 9 -6.38 14.19 1.67
C MET A 9 -7.74 14.15 0.97
N PRO A 10 -8.78 13.57 1.58
CA PRO A 10 -10.13 13.69 1.04
C PRO A 10 -10.48 15.16 0.79
N PRO A 11 -11.17 15.49 -0.33
CA PRO A 11 -11.90 14.60 -1.22
C PRO A 11 -11.09 14.00 -2.39
N GLU A 12 -9.75 14.06 -2.38
CA GLU A 12 -8.93 13.39 -3.40
C GLU A 12 -9.21 11.87 -3.39
N ARG A 13 -9.55 11.30 -4.56
CA ARG A 13 -9.89 9.88 -4.70
C ARG A 13 -8.62 9.02 -4.77
N SER A 14 -7.96 8.84 -3.62
CA SER A 14 -6.75 8.02 -3.47
C SER A 14 -6.85 7.19 -2.20
N GLY A 15 -6.42 5.92 -2.27
CA GLY A 15 -6.35 5.07 -1.07
C GLY A 15 -5.43 5.63 0.02
N ILE A 16 -4.43 6.42 -0.37
CA ILE A 16 -3.52 7.09 0.58
C ILE A 16 -4.21 8.29 1.26
N ALA A 17 -5.15 8.94 0.57
CA ALA A 17 -5.98 9.97 1.19
C ALA A 17 -6.86 9.37 2.30
N ASP A 18 -7.48 8.21 2.04
CA ASP A 18 -8.27 7.49 3.03
C ASP A 18 -7.40 6.96 4.18
N TYR A 19 -6.21 6.43 3.87
CA TYR A 19 -5.20 6.02 4.85
C TYR A 19 -4.86 7.17 5.80
N SER A 20 -4.53 8.35 5.25
CA SER A 20 -4.14 9.50 6.05
C SER A 20 -5.31 10.02 6.87
N ALA A 21 -6.52 10.05 6.32
CA ALA A 21 -7.71 10.43 7.05
C ALA A 21 -8.01 9.48 8.22
N LEU A 22 -7.76 8.18 8.06
CA LEU A 22 -7.90 7.18 9.12
C LEU A 22 -6.86 7.39 10.24
N LEU A 23 -5.59 7.59 9.89
CA LEU A 23 -4.49 7.64 10.86
C LEU A 23 -4.42 8.96 11.65
N LEU A 24 -4.76 10.08 11.02
CA LEU A 24 -4.52 11.42 11.56
C LEU A 24 -5.18 11.72 12.92
N PRO A 25 -6.42 11.29 13.22
CA PRO A 25 -7.02 11.51 14.53
C PRO A 25 -6.18 10.93 15.66
N SER A 26 -5.90 9.62 15.64
CA SER A 26 -5.11 8.92 16.66
C SER A 26 -3.66 9.42 16.72
N LEU A 27 -3.09 9.81 15.57
CA LEU A 27 -1.73 10.35 15.51
C LEU A 27 -1.63 11.75 16.14
N ARG A 28 -2.66 12.59 16.03
CA ARG A 28 -2.69 13.94 16.63
C ARG A 28 -2.81 13.94 18.15
N GLU A 29 -3.31 12.85 18.73
CA GLU A 29 -3.28 12.66 20.18
C GLU A 29 -1.85 12.44 20.70
N ARG A 30 -0.92 12.07 19.82
CA ARG A 30 0.45 11.66 20.17
C ARG A 30 1.53 12.62 19.66
N ALA A 31 1.25 13.39 18.60
CA ALA A 31 2.21 14.34 18.03
C ALA A 31 1.51 15.60 17.50
N ASP A 32 2.22 16.73 17.48
CA ASP A 32 1.75 17.97 16.84
C ASP A 32 1.87 17.84 15.32
N VAL A 33 0.82 17.32 14.68
CA VAL A 33 0.81 17.03 13.23
C VAL A 33 0.14 18.15 12.44
N GLN A 34 0.95 18.88 11.69
CA GLN A 34 0.51 19.88 10.72
C GLN A 34 0.40 19.25 9.31
N VAL A 35 -0.84 19.02 8.86
CA VAL A 35 -1.10 18.51 7.51
C VAL A 35 -0.85 19.59 6.46
N ILE A 36 0.03 19.28 5.52
CA ILE A 36 0.34 20.11 4.36
C ILE A 36 -0.51 19.63 3.18
N ARG A 37 -1.17 20.57 2.51
CA ARG A 37 -2.03 20.29 1.35
C ARG A 37 -1.48 20.97 0.09
N ARG A 38 -1.80 20.40 -1.07
CA ARG A 38 -1.51 20.98 -2.39
C ARG A 38 -1.88 22.47 -2.45
N GLY A 39 -1.01 23.28 -3.07
CA GLY A 39 -1.24 24.71 -3.31
C GLY A 39 -1.04 25.62 -2.09
N ARG A 40 -0.95 25.10 -0.86
CA ARG A 40 -0.55 25.89 0.31
C ARG A 40 0.97 25.96 0.39
N GLY A 41 1.55 26.88 -0.39
CA GLY A 41 3.00 27.10 -0.56
C GLY A 41 3.78 27.60 0.66
N ARG A 42 3.29 27.39 1.88
CA ARG A 42 4.08 27.65 3.09
C ARG A 42 4.39 26.31 3.74
N GLN A 43 5.69 25.96 3.72
CA GLN A 43 6.27 25.02 4.67
C GLN A 43 5.69 25.30 6.07
N ALA A 44 5.43 24.26 6.85
CA ALA A 44 5.26 24.43 8.28
C ALA A 44 6.53 25.07 8.84
N ARG A 45 6.56 26.41 8.94
CA ARG A 45 7.67 27.11 9.61
C ARG A 45 7.78 26.55 11.02
N GLY A 46 9.00 26.14 11.38
CA GLY A 46 9.30 25.52 12.68
C GLY A 46 8.80 24.08 12.85
N ALA A 47 8.57 23.31 11.78
CA ALA A 47 8.43 21.87 11.91
C ALA A 47 9.80 21.21 12.10
N ASP A 48 9.89 20.36 13.11
CA ASP A 48 11.07 19.57 13.46
C ASP A 48 11.29 18.49 12.40
N LEU A 49 10.21 17.83 11.97
CA LEU A 49 10.25 16.71 11.03
C LEU A 49 9.33 16.94 9.83
N ALA A 50 9.74 16.48 8.66
CA ALA A 50 8.89 16.42 7.47
C ALA A 50 8.67 14.95 7.04
N VAL A 51 7.41 14.60 6.80
CA VAL A 51 6.96 13.24 6.45
C VAL A 51 6.19 13.29 5.14
N TYR A 52 6.54 12.44 4.19
CA TYR A 52 6.05 12.46 2.81
C TYR A 52 5.40 11.13 2.44
N HIS A 53 4.08 11.14 2.24
CA HIS A 53 3.32 9.97 1.77
C HIS A 53 3.35 9.90 0.24
N ILE A 54 4.04 8.88 -0.29
CA ILE A 54 4.28 8.75 -1.73
C ILE A 54 3.77 7.40 -2.22
N GLY A 55 2.95 7.45 -3.28
CA GLY A 55 2.50 6.31 -4.06
C GLY A 55 2.60 6.57 -5.57
N ASN A 56 2.26 5.58 -6.38
CA ASN A 56 2.51 5.56 -7.83
C ASN A 56 1.45 6.30 -8.67
N ASN A 57 1.11 7.53 -8.27
CA ASN A 57 0.17 8.37 -9.00
C ASN A 57 0.67 9.84 -9.06
N PRO A 58 0.95 10.38 -10.26
CA PRO A 58 1.51 11.73 -10.40
C PRO A 58 0.53 12.83 -10.01
N GLU A 59 -0.76 12.61 -10.23
CA GLU A 59 -1.80 13.58 -9.89
C GLU A 59 -1.98 13.72 -8.38
N ALA A 60 -1.79 12.68 -7.59
CA ALA A 60 -1.90 12.75 -6.12
C ALA A 60 -0.56 13.13 -5.46
N HIS A 61 0.56 12.59 -5.94
CA HIS A 61 1.84 12.65 -5.23
C HIS A 61 2.88 13.60 -5.84
N GLY A 62 2.67 14.12 -7.05
CA GLY A 62 3.71 14.92 -7.72
C GLY A 62 4.15 16.17 -6.95
N TRP A 63 3.21 16.85 -6.29
CA TRP A 63 3.50 18.03 -5.45
C TRP A 63 4.22 17.66 -4.13
N ILE A 64 4.08 16.41 -3.68
CA ILE A 64 4.74 15.86 -2.49
C ILE A 64 6.20 15.57 -2.82
N VAL A 65 6.47 14.96 -3.98
CA VAL A 65 7.85 14.76 -4.48
C VAL A 65 8.57 16.09 -4.66
N GLU A 66 7.90 17.11 -5.20
CA GLU A 66 8.47 18.47 -5.27
C GLU A 66 8.79 19.06 -3.89
N ALA A 67 7.96 18.78 -2.88
CA ALA A 67 8.22 19.22 -1.52
C ALA A 67 9.40 18.46 -0.89
N LEU A 68 9.53 17.17 -1.17
CA LEU A 68 10.66 16.34 -0.76
C LEU A 68 11.98 16.82 -1.38
N ARG A 69 11.98 17.16 -2.68
CA ARG A 69 13.15 17.75 -3.38
C ARG A 69 13.64 19.06 -2.75
N ARG A 70 12.74 19.85 -2.14
CA ARG A 70 13.08 21.11 -1.48
C ARG A 70 13.58 20.93 -0.04
N ARG A 71 13.09 19.91 0.66
CA ARG A 71 13.51 19.56 2.01
C ARG A 71 13.43 18.04 2.16
N PRO A 72 14.57 17.34 2.16
CA PRO A 72 14.63 15.92 2.51
C PRO A 72 13.93 15.61 3.84
N GLY A 73 13.33 14.44 3.96
CA GLY A 73 12.67 13.99 5.18
C GLY A 73 12.26 12.52 5.11
N ILE A 74 11.43 12.09 6.05
CA ILE A 74 10.96 10.70 6.09
C ILE A 74 9.97 10.47 4.97
N VAL A 75 10.15 9.39 4.21
CA VAL A 75 9.19 8.96 3.20
C VAL A 75 8.38 7.79 3.74
N VAL A 76 7.06 7.89 3.69
CA VAL A 76 6.16 6.75 3.80
C VAL A 76 5.89 6.25 2.38
N LEU A 77 6.48 5.11 2.04
CA LEU A 77 6.44 4.56 0.69
C LEU A 77 5.31 3.54 0.58
N HIS A 78 4.23 3.94 -0.11
CA HIS A 78 3.02 3.13 -0.29
C HIS A 78 3.11 2.20 -1.50
N ASP A 79 3.88 2.58 -2.51
CA ASP A 79 4.21 1.77 -3.68
C ASP A 79 5.74 1.83 -3.88
N PHE A 80 6.38 0.69 -4.11
CA PHE A 80 7.80 0.64 -4.45
C PHE A 80 8.07 0.99 -5.92
N VAL A 81 7.23 0.50 -6.82
CA VAL A 81 7.30 0.84 -8.25
C VAL A 81 6.63 2.19 -8.46
N LEU A 82 7.44 3.21 -8.79
CA LEU A 82 7.05 4.60 -8.98
C LEU A 82 7.08 5.05 -10.45
N HIS A 83 7.18 4.12 -11.40
CA HIS A 83 7.35 4.44 -12.82
C HIS A 83 6.26 5.38 -13.36
N HIS A 84 4.99 5.17 -13.00
CA HIS A 84 3.88 6.03 -13.45
C HIS A 84 3.95 7.42 -12.83
N LEU A 85 4.34 7.53 -11.55
CA LEU A 85 4.64 8.81 -10.89
C LEU A 85 5.75 9.55 -11.63
N VAL A 86 6.88 8.88 -11.91
CA VAL A 86 8.04 9.49 -12.57
C VAL A 86 7.69 9.89 -14.01
N ALA A 87 6.99 9.05 -14.77
CA ALA A 87 6.52 9.38 -16.11
C ALA A 87 5.61 10.62 -16.11
N GLY A 88 4.69 10.75 -15.15
CA GLY A 88 3.84 11.93 -15.02
C GLY A 88 4.61 13.19 -14.60
N LEU A 89 5.64 13.06 -13.77
CA LEU A 89 6.51 14.16 -13.35
C LEU A 89 7.49 14.62 -14.43
N THR A 90 7.76 13.80 -15.44
CA THR A 90 8.73 14.04 -16.52
C THR A 90 8.00 14.22 -17.85
N ILE A 91 7.66 13.12 -18.52
CA ILE A 91 6.93 13.09 -19.80
C ILE A 91 5.65 13.93 -19.74
N GLY A 92 4.84 13.76 -18.69
CA GLY A 92 3.60 14.51 -18.49
C GLY A 92 3.80 16.03 -18.41
N ARG A 93 5.01 16.48 -18.06
CA ARG A 93 5.43 17.88 -17.97
C ARG A 93 6.34 18.32 -19.13
N ARG A 94 6.43 17.50 -20.18
CA ARG A 94 7.27 17.71 -21.37
C ARG A 94 8.78 17.71 -21.07
N ASP A 95 9.18 17.05 -20.00
CA ASP A 95 10.58 16.82 -19.65
C ASP A 95 10.99 15.40 -20.06
N GLY A 96 11.26 15.21 -21.35
CA GLY A 96 11.74 13.93 -21.88
C GLY A 96 13.14 13.58 -21.39
N HIS A 97 14.01 14.57 -21.20
CA HIS A 97 15.37 14.35 -20.70
C HIS A 97 15.36 13.81 -19.27
N GLY A 98 14.55 14.37 -18.38
CA GLY A 98 14.39 13.84 -17.02
C GLY A 98 13.90 12.40 -16.98
N TYR A 99 13.03 12.00 -17.91
CA TYR A 99 12.62 10.59 -18.04
C TYR A 99 13.78 9.69 -18.50
N LEU A 100 14.55 10.12 -19.49
CA LEU A 100 15.71 9.38 -19.99
C LEU A 100 16.78 9.21 -18.91
N ASP A 101 17.04 10.27 -18.14
CA ASP A 101 18.03 10.25 -17.06
C ASP A 101 17.58 9.34 -15.92
N ALA A 102 16.28 9.32 -15.59
CA ALA A 102 15.74 8.38 -14.62
C ALA A 102 15.87 6.92 -15.06
N MET A 103 15.55 6.65 -16.32
CA MET A 103 15.69 5.31 -16.93
C MET A 103 17.17 4.90 -17.02
N GLU A 104 18.08 5.81 -17.35
CA GLU A 104 19.51 5.54 -17.42
C GLU A 104 20.11 5.24 -16.05
N ARG A 105 19.68 5.96 -15.01
CA ARG A 105 20.17 5.73 -13.65
C ARG A 105 19.89 4.31 -13.16
N GLU A 106 18.72 3.77 -13.48
CA GLU A 106 18.31 2.44 -13.03
C GLU A 106 18.75 1.32 -14.00
N GLY A 107 18.63 1.56 -15.31
CA GLY A 107 18.86 0.55 -16.34
C GLY A 107 20.13 0.74 -17.19
N GLY A 108 20.97 1.72 -16.85
CA GLY A 108 22.11 2.13 -17.66
C GLY A 108 21.71 2.50 -19.09
N VAL A 109 22.61 2.23 -20.03
CA VAL A 109 22.40 2.50 -21.47
C VAL A 109 21.13 1.80 -22.00
N VAL A 110 20.85 0.58 -21.54
CA VAL A 110 19.65 -0.17 -21.96
C VAL A 110 18.38 0.54 -21.49
N GLY A 111 18.34 0.97 -20.24
CA GLY A 111 17.24 1.77 -19.70
C GLY A 111 17.03 3.05 -20.52
N ARG A 112 18.10 3.80 -20.82
CA ARG A 112 18.03 5.01 -21.65
C ARG A 112 17.45 4.75 -23.04
N LEU A 113 17.91 3.70 -23.74
CA LEU A 113 17.43 3.32 -25.07
C LEU A 113 15.95 2.92 -25.06
N LEU A 114 15.51 2.16 -24.07
CA LEU A 114 14.10 1.84 -23.88
C LEU A 114 13.29 3.10 -23.59
N GLY A 115 13.84 4.02 -22.80
CA GLY A 115 13.28 5.35 -22.55
C GLY A 115 13.02 6.13 -23.84
N HIS A 116 14.00 6.16 -24.76
CA HIS A 116 13.83 6.74 -26.10
C HIS A 116 12.71 6.06 -26.88
N GLY A 117 12.66 4.73 -26.87
CA GLY A 117 11.59 3.97 -27.53
C GLY A 117 10.19 4.35 -27.04
N VAL A 118 10.03 4.63 -25.74
CA VAL A 118 8.75 5.12 -25.17
C VAL A 118 8.45 6.54 -25.66
N LEU A 119 9.41 7.47 -25.56
CA LEU A 119 9.22 8.86 -25.98
C LEU A 119 8.86 8.99 -27.46
N ASP A 120 9.51 8.19 -28.32
CA ASP A 120 9.28 8.13 -29.76
C ASP A 120 8.07 7.27 -30.15
N LYS A 121 7.34 6.72 -29.16
CA LYS A 121 6.16 5.85 -29.32
C LYS A 121 6.43 4.60 -30.17
N ARG A 122 7.67 4.10 -30.14
CA ARG A 122 8.10 2.87 -30.81
C ARG A 122 7.75 1.62 -30.00
N ILE A 123 7.66 1.76 -28.68
CA ILE A 123 7.18 0.72 -27.77
C ILE A 123 6.07 1.26 -26.87
N PRO A 124 5.19 0.38 -26.34
CA PRO A 124 4.19 0.78 -25.37
C PRO A 124 4.81 1.41 -24.11
N PRO A 125 4.05 2.22 -23.37
CA PRO A 125 4.47 2.70 -22.06
C PRO A 125 4.95 1.56 -21.15
N LEU A 126 6.16 1.69 -20.61
CA LEU A 126 6.75 0.66 -19.75
C LEU A 126 6.02 0.55 -18.41
N TRP A 127 5.51 1.67 -17.87
CA TRP A 127 4.70 1.67 -16.65
C TRP A 127 3.35 0.95 -16.79
N GLU A 128 2.92 0.62 -18.01
CA GLU A 128 1.71 -0.18 -18.27
C GLU A 128 2.05 -1.62 -18.64
N SER A 129 3.10 -1.81 -19.45
CA SER A 129 3.42 -3.11 -20.05
C SER A 129 4.40 -3.93 -19.22
N ARG A 130 5.37 -3.28 -18.57
CA ARG A 130 6.45 -3.92 -17.78
C ARG A 130 6.86 -3.08 -16.56
N PRO A 131 5.91 -2.67 -15.70
CA PRO A 131 6.21 -1.75 -14.61
C PRO A 131 7.21 -2.30 -13.58
N ALA A 132 7.35 -3.63 -13.47
CA ALA A 132 8.29 -4.25 -12.53
C ALA A 132 9.75 -4.24 -13.03
N ASP A 133 9.98 -4.05 -14.33
CA ASP A 133 11.33 -4.04 -14.92
C ASP A 133 12.09 -2.76 -14.54
N PHE A 134 11.36 -1.66 -14.34
CA PHE A 134 11.90 -0.35 -13.95
C PHE A 134 11.04 0.25 -12.84
N HIS A 135 11.46 0.10 -11.59
CA HIS A 135 10.75 0.62 -10.44
C HIS A 135 10.87 2.14 -10.30
N LEU A 136 11.98 2.75 -10.73
CA LEU A 136 12.29 4.18 -10.63
C LEU A 136 12.14 4.74 -9.20
N ALA A 137 12.35 3.90 -8.19
CA ALA A 137 12.21 4.28 -6.78
C ALA A 137 13.33 5.24 -6.33
N GLY A 138 14.49 5.23 -7.01
CA GLY A 138 15.64 6.10 -6.72
C GLY A 138 15.28 7.59 -6.67
N GLU A 139 14.31 8.03 -7.50
CA GLU A 139 13.80 9.42 -7.50
C GLU A 139 13.27 9.90 -6.13
N VAL A 140 12.93 8.97 -5.25
CA VAL A 140 12.41 9.22 -3.91
C VAL A 140 13.37 8.71 -2.84
N LEU A 141 13.97 7.53 -3.03
CA LEU A 141 14.90 6.93 -2.06
C LEU A 141 16.12 7.81 -1.82
N ASP A 142 16.68 8.43 -2.86
CA ASP A 142 17.87 9.29 -2.77
C ASP A 142 17.63 10.55 -1.90
N LEU A 143 16.36 10.96 -1.77
CA LEU A 143 15.94 12.14 -1.01
C LEU A 143 15.44 11.80 0.39
N ALA A 144 15.20 10.53 0.70
CA ALA A 144 14.60 10.10 1.95
C ALA A 144 15.64 10.05 3.07
N THR A 145 15.43 10.80 4.16
CA THR A 145 16.30 10.73 5.36
C THR A 145 16.03 9.48 6.21
N GLY A 146 14.86 8.88 6.02
CA GLY A 146 14.44 7.60 6.57
C GLY A 146 13.21 7.08 5.82
N LEU A 147 12.95 5.79 5.87
CA LEU A 147 11.87 5.17 5.10
C LEU A 147 10.89 4.45 6.03
N ILE A 148 9.60 4.70 5.86
CA ILE A 148 8.52 3.91 6.46
C ILE A 148 7.89 3.07 5.35
N VAL A 149 7.83 1.76 5.56
CA VAL A 149 7.25 0.79 4.63
C VAL A 149 6.22 -0.09 5.36
N HIS A 150 5.34 -0.73 4.60
CA HIS A 150 4.23 -1.52 5.16
C HIS A 150 4.44 -3.04 5.09
N SER A 151 5.55 -3.51 4.51
CA SER A 151 5.79 -4.93 4.24
C SER A 151 7.28 -5.26 4.26
N HIS A 152 7.60 -6.52 4.58
CA HIS A 152 8.97 -7.05 4.45
C HIS A 152 9.43 -7.06 3.00
N TYR A 153 8.50 -7.24 2.06
CA TYR A 153 8.74 -7.20 0.63
C TYR A 153 9.31 -5.85 0.19
N VAL A 154 8.67 -4.74 0.57
CA VAL A 154 9.15 -3.40 0.20
C VAL A 154 10.44 -3.05 0.93
N GLU A 155 10.58 -3.45 2.20
CA GLU A 155 11.85 -3.30 2.92
C GLU A 155 13.00 -3.95 2.16
N ARG A 156 12.85 -5.22 1.77
CA ARG A 156 13.84 -5.94 0.98
C ARG A 156 14.10 -5.26 -0.36
N LYS A 157 13.05 -4.84 -1.07
CA LYS A 157 13.17 -4.13 -2.36
C LYS A 157 13.93 -2.81 -2.24
N ALA A 158 13.70 -2.04 -1.18
CA ALA A 158 14.44 -0.82 -0.91
C ALA A 158 15.93 -1.11 -0.63
N ARG A 159 16.24 -2.17 0.12
CA ARG A 159 17.63 -2.62 0.34
C ARG A 159 18.29 -3.10 -0.96
N GLU A 160 17.60 -3.91 -1.76
CA GLU A 160 18.06 -4.37 -3.08
C GLU A 160 18.34 -3.20 -4.04
N ALA A 161 17.60 -2.10 -3.90
CA ALA A 161 17.81 -0.85 -4.65
C ALA A 161 18.88 0.07 -4.04
N GLY A 162 19.63 -0.37 -3.03
CA GLY A 162 20.75 0.38 -2.45
C GLY A 162 20.38 1.38 -1.36
N TYR A 163 19.17 1.33 -0.80
CA TYR A 163 18.83 2.20 0.34
C TYR A 163 19.49 1.72 1.63
N GLU A 164 20.47 2.47 2.14
CA GLU A 164 21.26 2.08 3.32
C GLU A 164 20.75 2.68 4.64
N ARG A 165 20.01 3.79 4.59
CA ARG A 165 19.51 4.47 5.79
C ARG A 165 18.44 3.66 6.53
N ARG A 166 17.95 4.21 7.63
CA ARG A 166 16.97 3.53 8.50
C ARG A 166 15.64 3.28 7.78
N ILE A 167 15.16 2.05 7.88
CA ILE A 167 13.83 1.63 7.44
C ILE A 167 13.03 1.21 8.68
N TRP A 168 11.84 1.75 8.84
CA TRP A 168 10.86 1.29 9.82
C TRP A 168 9.70 0.60 9.11
N ARG A 169 9.38 -0.61 9.55
CA ARG A 169 8.21 -1.32 9.06
C ARG A 169 7.03 -1.03 9.99
N ILE A 170 6.06 -0.28 9.49
CA ILE A 170 4.82 0.03 10.22
C ILE A 170 3.66 -0.61 9.45
N PRO A 171 2.89 -1.53 10.04
CA PRO A 171 1.71 -2.11 9.38
C PRO A 171 0.74 -1.02 8.92
N HIS A 172 0.08 -1.26 7.79
CA HIS A 172 -1.02 -0.40 7.35
C HIS A 172 -2.18 -0.52 8.36
N PRO A 173 -2.76 0.59 8.87
CA PRO A 173 -3.80 0.54 9.90
C PRO A 173 -5.10 -0.03 9.34
N ALA A 174 -5.84 -0.71 10.21
CA ALA A 174 -7.15 -1.24 9.94
C ALA A 174 -8.22 -0.20 10.20
N TRP A 175 -9.19 -0.13 9.29
CA TRP A 175 -10.45 0.55 9.58
C TRP A 175 -11.25 -0.30 10.54
N GLN A 176 -11.91 0.39 11.48
CA GLN A 176 -12.90 -0.24 12.32
C GLN A 176 -14.21 -0.41 11.53
N PRO A 177 -14.82 -1.61 11.54
CA PRO A 177 -16.14 -1.79 10.95
C PRO A 177 -17.16 -0.88 11.65
N PRO A 178 -18.16 -0.37 10.91
CA PRO A 178 -19.27 0.37 11.51
C PRO A 178 -19.90 -0.38 12.71
N PRO A 179 -20.19 0.29 13.83
CA PRO A 179 -20.72 -0.34 15.04
C PRO A 179 -21.97 -1.19 14.79
N GLU A 180 -22.81 -0.80 13.83
CA GLU A 180 -24.04 -1.50 13.46
C GLU A 180 -23.75 -2.91 12.93
N LEU A 181 -22.63 -3.09 12.22
CA LEU A 181 -22.21 -4.40 11.71
C LEU A 181 -21.60 -5.27 12.82
N CYS A 182 -20.88 -4.66 13.77
CA CYS A 182 -20.34 -5.37 14.94
C CYS A 182 -21.45 -5.91 15.84
N VAL A 183 -22.52 -5.14 16.03
CA VAL A 183 -23.70 -5.56 16.81
C VAL A 183 -24.46 -6.69 16.10
N ALA A 184 -24.62 -6.61 14.77
CA ALA A 184 -25.25 -7.68 14.01
C ALA A 184 -24.45 -9.00 14.08
N ALA A 185 -23.12 -8.93 13.99
CA ALA A 185 -22.24 -10.10 14.09
C ALA A 185 -22.24 -10.76 15.48
N SER A 186 -22.29 -9.95 16.55
CA SER A 186 -22.32 -10.47 17.92
C SER A 186 -23.66 -11.14 18.26
N GLN A 187 -24.78 -10.61 17.78
CA GLN A 187 -26.11 -11.22 17.94
C GLN A 187 -26.27 -12.52 17.14
N ALA A 188 -25.68 -12.59 15.93
CA ALA A 188 -25.65 -13.83 15.16
C ALA A 188 -24.84 -14.92 15.89
N SER A 189 -23.66 -14.56 16.40
CA SER A 189 -22.80 -15.49 17.14
C SER A 189 -23.44 -16.01 18.44
N ALA A 190 -24.19 -15.16 19.16
CA ALA A 190 -24.90 -15.54 20.40
C ALA A 190 -26.13 -16.44 20.16
N SER A 191 -26.71 -16.41 18.96
CA SER A 191 -27.88 -17.23 18.60
C SER A 191 -27.51 -18.60 18.02
N GLY A 192 -26.22 -18.95 17.99
CA GLY A 192 -25.75 -20.21 17.39
C GLY A 192 -25.87 -20.25 15.85
N ALA A 193 -26.34 -19.16 15.23
CA ALA A 193 -26.24 -18.96 13.80
C ALA A 193 -24.77 -18.65 13.47
N SER A 194 -24.17 -19.36 12.52
CA SER A 194 -22.80 -19.10 12.07
C SER A 194 -22.60 -17.59 11.87
N ALA A 195 -21.51 -16.99 12.38
CA ALA A 195 -21.21 -15.57 12.21
C ALA A 195 -21.14 -15.11 10.73
N SER A 196 -21.04 -16.06 9.78
CA SER A 196 -21.28 -15.86 8.33
C SER A 196 -22.74 -15.49 7.97
N GLY A 197 -23.66 -15.49 8.93
CA GLY A 197 -25.10 -15.27 8.77
C GLY A 197 -25.58 -13.85 9.06
N ALA A 198 -24.76 -12.95 9.59
CA ALA A 198 -25.12 -11.55 9.81
C ALA A 198 -25.05 -10.73 8.49
N SER A 199 -25.70 -11.21 7.44
CA SER A 199 -25.84 -10.50 6.18
C SER A 199 -27.10 -9.64 6.24
N ALA A 200 -26.92 -8.32 6.29
CA ALA A 200 -28.00 -7.34 6.17
C ALA A 200 -28.65 -7.31 4.77
N SER A 201 -28.38 -8.28 3.90
CA SER A 201 -29.11 -8.50 2.65
C SER A 201 -28.92 -9.94 2.13
N ARG A 202 -29.15 -10.96 2.95
CA ARG A 202 -29.41 -12.29 2.39
C ARG A 202 -30.74 -12.22 1.66
N ASP A 203 -30.66 -12.17 0.33
CA ASP A 203 -31.68 -12.80 -0.51
C ASP A 203 -31.96 -14.17 0.11
N SER A 204 -33.22 -14.57 0.24
CA SER A 204 -33.69 -15.77 0.96
C SER A 204 -33.17 -17.11 0.41
N THR A 205 -32.14 -17.10 -0.43
CA THR A 205 -31.60 -18.23 -1.20
C THR A 205 -30.38 -18.91 -0.57
N GLY A 206 -29.67 -18.28 0.38
CA GLY A 206 -28.49 -18.89 1.02
C GLY A 206 -27.30 -19.13 0.06
N SER A 207 -27.23 -18.39 -1.04
CA SER A 207 -26.17 -18.51 -2.06
C SER A 207 -24.79 -18.07 -1.57
N TYR A 208 -23.75 -18.81 -1.95
CA TYR A 208 -22.35 -18.50 -1.64
C TYR A 208 -21.86 -17.28 -2.43
N LEU A 209 -21.44 -16.21 -1.73
CA LEU A 209 -21.04 -14.94 -2.34
C LEU A 209 -19.53 -14.68 -2.23
N VAL A 210 -18.84 -14.64 -3.38
CA VAL A 210 -17.44 -14.24 -3.50
C VAL A 210 -17.36 -12.76 -3.82
N GLY A 211 -16.61 -11.98 -3.03
CA GLY A 211 -16.42 -10.55 -3.25
C GLY A 211 -15.06 -10.21 -3.85
N CYS A 212 -15.01 -9.29 -4.82
CA CYS A 212 -13.79 -8.69 -5.34
C CYS A 212 -13.96 -7.17 -5.41
N PHE A 213 -13.08 -6.45 -4.71
CA PHE A 213 -13.21 -5.01 -4.47
C PHE A 213 -12.02 -4.23 -5.04
N GLY A 214 -12.31 -3.10 -5.67
CA GLY A 214 -11.35 -2.24 -6.36
C GLY A 214 -11.60 -2.18 -7.87
N ASN A 215 -10.78 -1.38 -8.57
CA ASN A 215 -10.93 -1.19 -10.01
C ASN A 215 -10.91 -2.53 -10.78
N VAL A 216 -11.90 -2.73 -11.65
CA VAL A 216 -12.04 -3.95 -12.44
C VAL A 216 -11.15 -3.85 -13.67
N ASN A 217 -10.01 -4.55 -13.66
CA ASN A 217 -9.01 -4.51 -14.73
C ASN A 217 -8.12 -5.76 -14.79
N ALA A 218 -7.18 -5.78 -15.75
CA ALA A 218 -6.25 -6.88 -15.95
C ALA A 218 -5.24 -7.06 -14.80
N SER A 219 -4.76 -5.97 -14.20
CA SER A 219 -3.76 -6.06 -13.12
C SER A 219 -4.35 -6.66 -11.85
N LYS A 220 -5.67 -6.60 -11.65
CA LYS A 220 -6.42 -7.29 -10.59
C LYS A 220 -6.77 -8.75 -10.89
N ARG A 221 -6.17 -9.34 -11.94
CA ARG A 221 -6.40 -10.72 -12.42
C ARG A 221 -7.88 -11.06 -12.60
N ILE A 222 -8.70 -10.05 -12.94
CA ILE A 222 -10.13 -10.27 -13.21
C ILE A 222 -10.34 -11.33 -14.30
N PRO A 223 -9.56 -11.40 -15.40
CA PRO A 223 -9.70 -12.49 -16.36
C PRO A 223 -9.59 -13.89 -15.74
N GLN A 224 -8.58 -14.12 -14.89
CA GLN A 224 -8.32 -15.39 -14.21
C GLN A 224 -9.42 -15.70 -13.19
N LEU A 225 -9.85 -14.69 -12.42
CA LEU A 225 -10.97 -14.81 -11.49
C LEU A 225 -12.26 -15.22 -12.20
N LEU A 226 -12.59 -14.59 -13.33
CA LEU A 226 -13.78 -14.95 -14.09
C LEU A 226 -13.71 -16.38 -14.62
N GLU A 227 -12.53 -16.82 -15.10
CA GLU A 227 -12.35 -18.19 -15.58
C GLU A 227 -12.54 -19.20 -14.45
N ALA A 228 -11.83 -19.04 -13.33
CA ALA A 228 -11.95 -19.92 -12.16
C ALA A 228 -13.38 -19.93 -11.61
N PHE A 229 -14.03 -18.77 -11.52
CA PHE A 229 -15.40 -18.64 -11.05
C PHE A 229 -16.43 -19.30 -11.99
N ALA A 230 -16.20 -19.26 -13.31
CA ALA A 230 -17.03 -19.99 -14.28
C ALA A 230 -16.91 -21.51 -14.10
N ARG A 231 -15.76 -22.03 -13.63
CA ARG A 231 -15.61 -23.43 -13.25
C ARG A 231 -16.39 -23.73 -11.97
N LEU A 232 -16.22 -22.91 -10.93
CA LEU A 232 -16.96 -23.05 -9.67
C LEU A 232 -18.48 -23.08 -9.90
N ARG A 233 -19.01 -22.20 -10.75
CA ARG A 233 -20.45 -22.14 -11.03
C ARG A 233 -21.01 -23.36 -11.75
N ARG A 234 -20.17 -24.17 -12.42
CA ARG A 234 -20.62 -25.45 -12.99
C ARG A 234 -20.95 -26.45 -11.88
N ASP A 235 -20.18 -26.44 -10.79
CA ASP A 235 -20.35 -27.34 -9.66
C ASP A 235 -21.27 -26.75 -8.57
N ARG A 236 -21.37 -25.41 -8.51
CA ARG A 236 -22.19 -24.61 -7.58
C ARG A 236 -23.00 -23.54 -8.33
N PRO A 237 -24.12 -23.90 -8.99
CA PRO A 237 -24.89 -22.96 -9.83
C PRO A 237 -25.47 -21.75 -9.08
N ASP A 238 -25.59 -21.83 -7.77
CA ASP A 238 -26.05 -20.78 -6.87
C ASP A 238 -24.94 -19.78 -6.47
N ALA A 239 -23.66 -20.12 -6.66
CA ALA A 239 -22.54 -19.25 -6.29
C ALA A 239 -22.55 -17.93 -7.08
N ARG A 240 -22.39 -16.80 -6.39
CA ARG A 240 -22.40 -15.45 -6.98
C ARG A 240 -21.04 -14.78 -6.82
N LEU A 241 -20.63 -13.98 -7.81
CA LEU A 241 -19.45 -13.12 -7.75
C LEU A 241 -19.89 -11.66 -7.74
N LEU A 242 -19.51 -10.96 -6.68
CA LEU A 242 -19.70 -9.53 -6.52
C LEU A 242 -18.42 -8.78 -6.94
N LEU A 243 -18.53 -7.95 -7.97
CA LEU A 243 -17.48 -7.04 -8.43
C LEU A 243 -17.83 -5.61 -8.03
N VAL A 244 -17.04 -5.00 -7.14
CA VAL A 244 -17.26 -3.62 -6.67
C VAL A 244 -16.10 -2.72 -7.05
N GLY A 245 -16.34 -1.79 -7.97
CA GLY A 245 -15.37 -0.79 -8.40
C GLY A 245 -15.56 -0.37 -9.85
N ALA A 246 -14.91 0.72 -10.24
CA ALA A 246 -14.99 1.19 -11.62
C ALA A 246 -14.25 0.23 -12.58
N THR A 247 -14.88 -0.11 -13.69
CA THR A 247 -14.20 -0.79 -14.81
C THR A 247 -13.20 0.16 -15.46
N SER A 248 -11.94 -0.26 -15.55
CA SER A 248 -10.92 0.57 -16.17
C SER A 248 -11.19 0.78 -17.67
N PRO A 249 -10.90 1.97 -18.23
CA PRO A 249 -11.03 2.21 -19.66
C PRO A 249 -10.31 1.15 -20.49
N GLY A 250 -10.94 0.67 -21.56
CA GLY A 250 -10.40 -0.38 -22.43
C GLY A 250 -10.53 -1.81 -21.90
N PHE A 251 -11.04 -2.02 -20.68
CA PHE A 251 -11.30 -3.36 -20.16
C PHE A 251 -12.72 -3.83 -20.53
N ASP A 252 -12.84 -4.63 -21.58
CA ASP A 252 -14.12 -5.19 -22.04
C ASP A 252 -14.57 -6.37 -21.15
N LEU A 253 -15.23 -6.03 -20.04
CA LEU A 253 -15.77 -7.00 -19.09
C LEU A 253 -16.93 -7.81 -19.69
N ASP A 254 -17.85 -7.15 -20.39
CA ASP A 254 -19.07 -7.80 -20.93
C ASP A 254 -18.71 -8.90 -21.94
N ARG A 255 -17.75 -8.66 -22.83
CA ARG A 255 -17.28 -9.68 -23.79
C ARG A 255 -16.65 -10.88 -23.08
N ARG A 256 -15.95 -10.67 -21.96
CA ARG A 256 -15.35 -11.76 -21.18
C ARG A 256 -16.41 -12.62 -20.51
N LEU A 257 -17.41 -11.98 -19.89
CA LEU A 257 -18.54 -12.69 -19.29
C LEU A 257 -19.30 -13.51 -20.33
N GLN A 258 -19.57 -12.92 -21.50
CA GLN A 258 -20.25 -13.60 -22.61
C GLN A 258 -19.48 -14.84 -23.08
N ARG A 259 -18.15 -14.73 -23.27
CA ARG A 259 -17.30 -15.86 -23.69
C ARG A 259 -17.27 -17.01 -22.69
N LEU A 260 -17.38 -16.70 -21.40
CA LEU A 260 -17.37 -17.68 -20.32
C LEU A 260 -18.77 -18.22 -20.00
N GLY A 261 -19.82 -17.75 -20.68
CA GLY A 261 -21.20 -18.16 -20.40
C GLY A 261 -21.69 -17.74 -19.01
N LEU A 262 -21.07 -16.73 -18.39
CA LEU A 262 -21.47 -16.22 -17.08
C LEU A 262 -22.69 -15.31 -17.24
N SER A 263 -23.86 -15.81 -16.86
CA SER A 263 -25.13 -15.05 -16.88
C SER A 263 -25.17 -13.96 -15.81
N ALA A 264 -26.09 -13.00 -15.98
CA ALA A 264 -26.33 -11.93 -15.02
C ALA A 264 -26.68 -12.45 -13.61
N ASP A 265 -27.29 -13.64 -13.50
CA ASP A 265 -27.70 -14.22 -12.21
C ASP A 265 -26.50 -14.62 -11.32
N GLY A 266 -25.34 -14.83 -11.93
CA GLY A 266 -24.10 -15.20 -11.24
C GLY A 266 -23.14 -14.06 -10.97
N ILE A 267 -23.37 -12.88 -11.55
CA ILE A 267 -22.44 -11.74 -11.48
C ILE A 267 -23.18 -10.49 -11.00
N VAL A 268 -22.85 -10.03 -9.80
CA VAL A 268 -23.34 -8.77 -9.24
C VAL A 268 -22.27 -7.70 -9.45
N ARG A 269 -22.66 -6.54 -9.99
CA ARG A 269 -21.73 -5.44 -10.30
C ARG A 269 -22.18 -4.17 -9.61
N GLU A 270 -21.26 -3.56 -8.87
CA GLU A 270 -21.40 -2.18 -8.41
C GLU A 270 -20.19 -1.36 -8.85
N GLY A 271 -20.44 -0.11 -9.25
CA GLY A 271 -19.38 0.81 -9.62
C GLY A 271 -18.63 1.33 -8.39
N TYR A 272 -18.33 2.63 -8.41
CA TYR A 272 -17.86 3.29 -7.20
C TYR A 272 -19.02 3.43 -6.19
N VAL A 273 -18.80 3.05 -4.93
CA VAL A 273 -19.80 3.06 -3.86
C VAL A 273 -19.35 3.93 -2.69
N SER A 274 -20.29 4.36 -1.84
CA SER A 274 -19.95 5.03 -0.58
C SER A 274 -19.25 4.09 0.40
N GLU A 275 -18.51 4.64 1.37
CA GLU A 275 -17.86 3.84 2.42
C GLU A 275 -18.89 2.96 3.17
N SER A 276 -20.07 3.51 3.51
CA SER A 276 -21.14 2.74 4.15
C SER A 276 -21.61 1.54 3.31
N ARG A 277 -21.81 1.74 2.00
CA ARG A 277 -22.21 0.66 1.08
C ARG A 277 -21.09 -0.36 0.90
N LEU A 278 -19.82 0.08 0.85
CA LEU A 278 -18.65 -0.78 0.81
C LEU A 278 -18.64 -1.75 2.01
N TRP A 279 -18.83 -1.24 3.23
CA TRP A 279 -18.89 -2.07 4.44
C TRP A 279 -20.03 -3.07 4.42
N SER A 280 -21.23 -2.67 3.99
CA SER A 280 -22.38 -3.59 3.87
C SER A 280 -22.10 -4.71 2.86
N LEU A 281 -21.52 -4.38 1.71
CA LEU A 281 -21.18 -5.34 0.66
C LEU A 281 -20.09 -6.32 1.11
N LEU A 282 -19.03 -5.80 1.74
CA LEU A 282 -17.97 -6.63 2.34
C LEU A 282 -18.55 -7.60 3.37
N ALA A 283 -19.39 -7.10 4.29
CA ALA A 283 -20.02 -7.91 5.32
C ALA A 283 -20.90 -9.03 4.75
N GLY A 284 -21.52 -8.81 3.59
CA GLY A 284 -22.35 -9.80 2.90
C GLY A 284 -21.58 -10.94 2.21
N CYS A 285 -20.27 -10.79 1.97
CA CYS A 285 -19.46 -11.80 1.28
C CYS A 285 -19.08 -12.98 2.20
N ASP A 286 -19.05 -14.19 1.67
CA ASP A 286 -18.57 -15.39 2.36
C ASP A 286 -17.04 -15.54 2.28
N ALA A 287 -16.45 -15.09 1.17
CA ALA A 287 -15.01 -15.01 0.95
C ALA A 287 -14.67 -13.80 0.08
N CYS A 288 -13.46 -13.26 0.21
CA CYS A 288 -12.99 -12.14 -0.59
C CYS A 288 -11.73 -12.49 -1.38
N VAL A 289 -11.71 -12.07 -2.65
CA VAL A 289 -10.60 -12.31 -3.58
C VAL A 289 -9.85 -11.00 -3.83
N ASN A 290 -8.54 -11.02 -3.59
CA ASN A 290 -7.63 -9.89 -3.83
C ASN A 290 -6.44 -10.37 -4.65
N LEU A 291 -6.66 -10.50 -5.95
CA LEU A 291 -5.60 -10.90 -6.87
C LEU A 291 -4.90 -9.68 -7.44
N ARG A 292 -3.62 -9.86 -7.73
CA ARG A 292 -2.84 -8.87 -8.45
C ARG A 292 -1.62 -9.46 -9.12
N ALA A 293 -1.39 -9.08 -10.39
CA ALA A 293 -0.08 -9.13 -11.00
C ALA A 293 0.02 -8.13 -12.17
N PRO A 294 1.14 -7.41 -12.33
CA PRO A 294 2.27 -7.32 -11.39
C PRO A 294 1.93 -6.54 -10.13
N THR A 295 2.69 -6.74 -9.04
CA THR A 295 2.62 -5.90 -7.83
C THR A 295 3.48 -4.65 -8.00
N MET A 296 3.02 -3.52 -7.46
CA MET A 296 3.80 -2.29 -7.35
C MET A 296 4.54 -2.21 -6.00
N GLY A 297 4.49 -3.27 -5.19
CA GLY A 297 4.97 -3.28 -3.80
C GLY A 297 3.95 -2.77 -2.79
N GLU A 298 2.69 -2.57 -3.19
CA GLU A 298 1.69 -1.95 -2.35
C GLU A 298 1.06 -2.89 -1.31
N THR A 299 0.56 -2.31 -0.23
CA THR A 299 -0.27 -3.00 0.78
C THR A 299 -1.75 -2.67 0.55
N SER A 300 -2.62 -3.68 0.49
CA SER A 300 -4.02 -3.51 0.10
C SER A 300 -4.90 -3.04 1.25
N GLY A 301 -5.28 -1.77 1.26
CA GLY A 301 -6.28 -1.24 2.20
C GLY A 301 -7.66 -1.92 2.10
N SER A 302 -8.01 -2.49 0.93
CA SER A 302 -9.25 -3.28 0.79
C SER A 302 -9.15 -4.63 1.49
N ALA A 303 -8.01 -5.32 1.34
CA ALA A 303 -7.77 -6.59 2.05
C ALA A 303 -7.77 -6.35 3.57
N ILE A 304 -7.19 -5.25 4.04
CA ILE A 304 -7.19 -4.92 5.47
C ILE A 304 -8.60 -4.68 6.01
N ARG A 305 -9.49 -3.98 5.28
CA ARG A 305 -10.91 -3.86 5.68
C ARG A 305 -11.60 -5.22 5.77
N GLN A 306 -11.26 -6.15 4.87
CA GLN A 306 -11.79 -7.51 4.89
C GLN A 306 -11.27 -8.30 6.09
N LEU A 307 -10.01 -8.11 6.49
CA LEU A 307 -9.46 -8.68 7.73
C LEU A 307 -10.21 -8.17 8.95
N SER A 308 -10.53 -6.86 9.03
CA SER A 308 -11.32 -6.28 10.11
C SER A 308 -12.72 -6.90 10.26
N LEU A 309 -13.28 -7.44 9.18
CA LEU A 309 -14.57 -8.14 9.16
C LEU A 309 -14.43 -9.66 9.35
N GLY A 310 -13.22 -10.17 9.56
CA GLY A 310 -12.96 -11.60 9.65
C GLY A 310 -13.33 -12.34 8.36
N LYS A 311 -13.02 -11.77 7.19
CA LYS A 311 -13.31 -12.42 5.91
C LYS A 311 -12.16 -13.34 5.49
N PRO A 312 -12.43 -14.60 5.13
CA PRO A 312 -11.46 -15.47 4.48
C PRO A 312 -10.98 -14.82 3.18
N LEU A 313 -9.65 -14.82 2.98
CA LEU A 313 -9.05 -14.21 1.80
C LEU A 313 -8.51 -15.26 0.83
N VAL A 314 -8.65 -14.98 -0.47
CA VAL A 314 -7.88 -15.60 -1.54
C VAL A 314 -7.06 -14.51 -2.21
N VAL A 315 -5.74 -14.67 -2.25
CA VAL A 315 -4.81 -13.62 -2.68
C VAL A 315 -3.79 -14.15 -3.68
N SER A 316 -3.23 -13.27 -4.52
CA SER A 316 -2.06 -13.66 -5.32
C SER A 316 -0.85 -13.85 -4.40
N ASP A 317 -0.04 -14.88 -4.64
CA ASP A 317 1.18 -15.14 -3.88
C ASP A 317 2.34 -14.25 -4.36
N VAL A 318 2.17 -12.93 -4.18
CA VAL A 318 3.17 -11.93 -4.54
C VAL A 318 3.20 -10.76 -3.55
N GLY A 319 4.36 -10.13 -3.39
CA GLY A 319 4.49 -8.88 -2.63
C GLY A 319 4.05 -9.04 -1.17
N TRP A 320 3.33 -8.03 -0.66
CA TRP A 320 2.75 -8.06 0.69
C TRP A 320 1.73 -9.19 0.90
N PHE A 321 1.03 -9.63 -0.16
CA PHE A 321 0.03 -10.69 -0.02
C PHE A 321 0.63 -12.03 0.40
N SER A 322 1.87 -12.33 -0.03
CA SER A 322 2.61 -13.52 0.40
C SER A 322 2.94 -13.54 1.89
N GLU A 323 2.99 -12.36 2.53
CA GLU A 323 3.30 -12.21 3.96
C GLU A 323 2.10 -12.53 4.85
N LEU A 324 0.89 -12.60 4.30
CA LEU A 324 -0.29 -12.98 5.07
C LEU A 324 -0.15 -14.42 5.60
N PRO A 325 -0.51 -14.71 6.85
CA PRO A 325 -0.49 -16.08 7.38
C PRO A 325 -1.38 -17.04 6.58
N ASP A 326 -0.96 -18.29 6.41
CA ASP A 326 -1.70 -19.30 5.63
C ASP A 326 -3.08 -19.64 6.23
N ASN A 327 -3.22 -19.47 7.55
CA ASN A 327 -4.50 -19.62 8.24
C ASN A 327 -5.44 -18.41 8.06
N VAL A 328 -5.00 -17.34 7.39
CA VAL A 328 -5.77 -16.13 7.09
C VAL A 328 -6.12 -16.05 5.60
N ALA A 329 -5.18 -16.41 4.73
CA ALA A 329 -5.32 -16.27 3.29
C ALA A 329 -4.84 -17.52 2.53
N LEU A 330 -5.66 -17.98 1.58
CA LEU A 330 -5.23 -18.93 0.56
C LEU A 330 -4.46 -18.18 -0.53
N LYS A 331 -3.21 -18.55 -0.74
CA LYS A 331 -2.30 -17.90 -1.68
C LYS A 331 -2.29 -18.64 -3.02
N VAL A 332 -2.48 -17.89 -4.09
CA VAL A 332 -2.55 -18.41 -5.46
C VAL A 332 -1.28 -17.97 -6.20
N PRO A 333 -0.39 -18.91 -6.57
CA PRO A 333 0.78 -18.61 -7.40
C PRO A 333 0.39 -17.94 -8.71
N VAL A 334 1.24 -17.03 -9.19
CA VAL A 334 1.05 -16.35 -10.48
C VAL A 334 1.90 -17.06 -11.53
N ASP A 335 1.42 -18.21 -11.99
CA ASP A 335 2.08 -19.09 -12.96
C ASP A 335 1.07 -19.70 -13.95
N GLU A 336 1.48 -20.70 -14.73
CA GLU A 336 0.60 -21.40 -15.68
C GLU A 336 -0.59 -22.14 -15.02
N HIS A 337 -0.54 -22.41 -13.71
CA HIS A 337 -1.55 -23.12 -12.93
C HIS A 337 -2.41 -22.18 -12.06
N GLU A 338 -2.28 -20.85 -12.23
CA GLU A 338 -2.99 -19.86 -11.42
C GLU A 338 -4.50 -20.08 -11.41
N VAL A 339 -5.13 -20.33 -12.57
CA VAL A 339 -6.58 -20.53 -12.67
C VAL A 339 -7.03 -21.82 -11.99
N ASP A 340 -6.24 -22.89 -12.09
CA ASP A 340 -6.54 -24.18 -11.47
C ASP A 340 -6.46 -24.06 -9.93
N THR A 341 -5.41 -23.40 -9.44
CA THR A 341 -5.21 -23.16 -8.02
C THR A 341 -6.27 -22.22 -7.44
N LEU A 342 -6.61 -21.15 -8.18
CA LEU A 342 -7.68 -20.22 -7.81
C LEU A 342 -9.03 -20.94 -7.73
N HIS A 343 -9.34 -21.81 -8.69
CA HIS A 343 -10.55 -22.62 -8.66
C HIS A 343 -10.61 -23.50 -7.41
N ALA A 344 -9.53 -24.25 -7.12
CA ALA A 344 -9.47 -25.11 -5.94
C ALA A 344 -9.62 -24.33 -4.64
N ALA A 345 -9.04 -23.13 -4.54
CA ALA A 345 -9.20 -22.24 -3.38
C ALA A 345 -10.67 -21.78 -3.21
N LEU A 346 -11.32 -21.37 -4.30
CA LEU A 346 -12.73 -20.96 -4.28
C LEU A 346 -13.65 -22.14 -3.93
N GLU A 347 -13.38 -23.32 -4.46
CA GLU A 347 -14.14 -24.54 -4.20
C GLU A 347 -14.02 -24.97 -2.73
N LEU A 348 -12.80 -25.01 -2.17
CA LEU A 348 -12.56 -25.32 -0.77
C LEU A 348 -13.38 -24.40 0.15
N LEU A 349 -13.31 -23.09 -0.09
CA LEU A 349 -14.06 -22.13 0.69
C LEU A 349 -15.57 -22.28 0.48
N ALA A 350 -16.04 -22.58 -0.73
CA ALA A 350 -17.47 -22.81 -0.98
C ALA A 350 -18.01 -24.07 -0.28
N GLN A 351 -17.18 -25.11 -0.11
CA GLN A 351 -17.62 -26.40 0.45
C GLN A 351 -17.44 -26.50 1.97
N ASN A 352 -16.55 -25.72 2.56
CA ASN A 352 -16.11 -25.94 3.93
C ASN A 352 -16.34 -24.72 4.84
N ASP A 353 -17.49 -24.71 5.51
CA ASP A 353 -17.88 -23.68 6.48
C ASP A 353 -16.92 -23.59 7.67
N VAL A 354 -16.37 -24.74 8.10
CA VAL A 354 -15.41 -24.79 9.21
C VAL A 354 -14.11 -24.08 8.84
N VAL A 355 -13.60 -24.30 7.62
CA VAL A 355 -12.42 -23.59 7.10
C VAL A 355 -12.69 -22.10 7.00
N ARG A 356 -13.83 -21.68 6.42
CA ARG A 356 -14.21 -20.26 6.36
C ARG A 356 -14.27 -19.62 7.74
N HIS A 357 -14.90 -20.29 8.71
CA HIS A 357 -15.00 -19.78 10.07
C HIS A 357 -13.62 -19.65 10.73
N SER A 358 -12.79 -20.69 10.64
CA SER A 358 -11.43 -20.67 11.21
C SER A 358 -10.56 -19.57 10.61
N MET A 359 -10.60 -19.40 9.28
CA MET A 359 -9.89 -18.32 8.61
C MET A 359 -10.42 -16.94 9.02
N GLY A 360 -11.74 -16.81 9.19
CA GLY A 360 -12.34 -15.55 9.62
C GLY A 360 -11.93 -15.14 11.03
N VAL A 361 -11.86 -16.09 11.97
CA VAL A 361 -11.34 -15.85 13.32
C VAL A 361 -9.87 -15.42 13.27
N ALA A 362 -9.05 -16.12 12.48
CA ALA A 362 -7.64 -15.77 12.32
C ALA A 362 -7.45 -14.38 11.68
N ALA A 363 -8.28 -14.02 10.70
CA ALA A 363 -8.24 -12.74 10.01
C ALA A 363 -8.59 -11.57 10.96
N ALA A 364 -9.65 -11.72 11.76
CA ALA A 364 -10.04 -10.71 12.75
C ALA A 364 -8.97 -10.54 13.84
N GLU A 365 -8.39 -11.65 14.30
CA GLU A 365 -7.29 -11.62 15.26
C GLU A 365 -6.03 -10.96 14.69
N LEU A 366 -5.69 -11.23 13.42
CA LEU A 366 -4.59 -10.54 12.75
C LEU A 366 -4.83 -9.03 12.66
N ALA A 367 -6.04 -8.61 12.27
CA ALA A 367 -6.40 -7.20 12.21
C ALA A 367 -6.26 -6.51 13.57
N ARG A 368 -6.79 -7.12 14.63
CA ARG A 368 -6.71 -6.61 16.01
C ARG A 368 -5.28 -6.60 16.57
N ARG A 369 -4.47 -7.61 16.24
CA ARG A 369 -3.11 -7.72 16.76
C ARG A 369 -2.16 -6.78 16.01
N GLU A 370 -2.16 -6.80 14.69
CA GLU A 370 -1.12 -6.18 13.85
C GLU A 370 -1.54 -4.87 13.21
N HIS A 371 -2.79 -4.74 12.83
CA HIS A 371 -3.29 -3.59 12.09
C HIS A 371 -4.08 -2.61 12.97
N ASP A 372 -4.13 -2.81 14.29
CA ASP A 372 -4.86 -1.94 15.21
C ASP A 372 -4.43 -0.46 15.05
N LEU A 373 -5.41 0.42 14.91
CA LEU A 373 -5.19 1.83 14.59
C LEU A 373 -4.36 2.54 15.66
N GLU A 374 -4.66 2.30 16.94
CA GLU A 374 -3.98 2.96 18.05
C GLU A 374 -2.53 2.49 18.16
N ARG A 375 -2.31 1.18 18.00
CA ARG A 375 -0.97 0.60 17.91
C ARG A 375 -0.17 1.18 16.73
N VAL A 376 -0.77 1.27 15.54
CA VAL A 376 -0.09 1.85 14.37
C VAL A 376 0.24 3.32 14.60
N ALA A 377 -0.68 4.10 15.19
CA ALA A 377 -0.42 5.50 15.53
C ALA A 377 0.72 5.66 16.55
N GLU A 378 0.81 4.77 17.54
CA GLU A 378 1.92 4.72 18.50
C GLU A 378 3.26 4.43 17.80
N LEU A 379 3.31 3.45 16.89
CA LEU A 379 4.51 3.16 16.10
C LEU A 379 4.97 4.38 15.29
N TYR A 380 4.04 5.12 14.67
CA TYR A 380 4.36 6.36 13.97
C TYR A 380 4.94 7.42 14.92
N ALA A 381 4.34 7.62 16.10
CA ALA A 381 4.83 8.56 17.08
C ALA A 381 6.25 8.21 17.54
N THR A 382 6.52 6.92 17.83
CA THR A 382 7.86 6.43 18.17
C THR A 382 8.87 6.70 17.05
N VAL A 383 8.50 6.49 15.78
CA VAL A 383 9.39 6.79 14.65
C VAL A 383 9.68 8.28 14.57
N PHE A 384 8.67 9.13 14.75
CA PHE A 384 8.87 10.56 14.71
C PHE A 384 9.81 11.03 15.83
N GLU A 385 9.62 10.52 17.05
CA GLU A 385 10.49 10.82 18.19
C GLU A 385 11.92 10.35 17.96
N GLN A 386 12.11 9.14 17.43
CA GLN A 386 13.44 8.63 17.07
C GLN A 386 14.12 9.50 16.01
N ALA A 387 13.37 9.91 14.99
CA ALA A 387 13.91 10.69 13.90
C ALA A 387 14.25 12.13 14.31
N ALA A 388 13.41 12.78 15.13
CA ALA A 388 13.68 14.12 15.64
C ALA A 388 14.73 14.12 16.77
N GLY A 389 14.71 13.09 17.62
CA GLY A 389 15.67 12.93 18.71
C GLY A 389 17.08 12.57 18.22
N GLY A 390 17.20 11.89 17.07
CA GLY A 390 18.49 11.59 16.45
C GLY A 390 19.30 12.86 16.15
N GLU A 391 18.65 13.94 15.68
CA GLU A 391 19.31 15.24 15.47
C GLU A 391 19.72 15.88 16.80
N ALA A 392 18.84 15.89 17.81
CA ALA A 392 19.16 16.48 19.12
C ALA A 392 20.31 15.74 19.85
N VAL A 393 20.35 14.42 19.76
CA VAL A 393 21.44 13.60 20.32
C VAL A 393 22.71 13.82 19.51
N ALA A 394 22.64 13.86 18.18
CA ALA A 394 23.79 14.16 17.34
C ALA A 394 24.37 15.54 17.67
N ASP A 395 23.53 16.56 17.80
CA ASP A 395 23.94 17.92 18.16
C ASP A 395 24.54 17.99 19.57
N ALA A 396 23.98 17.26 20.54
CA ALA A 396 24.53 17.18 21.89
C ALA A 396 25.92 16.51 21.89
N VAL A 397 26.07 15.38 21.19
CA VAL A 397 27.34 14.66 21.07
C VAL A 397 28.38 15.52 20.34
N LEU A 398 27.99 16.19 19.24
CA LEU A 398 28.88 17.14 18.55
C LEU A 398 29.29 18.29 19.45
N GLY A 399 28.36 18.82 20.26
CA GLY A 399 28.63 19.87 21.24
C GLY A 399 29.63 19.44 22.31
N GLU A 400 29.47 18.23 22.87
CA GLU A 400 30.39 17.63 23.84
C GLU A 400 31.77 17.38 23.22
N VAL A 401 31.83 16.80 22.02
CA VAL A 401 33.08 16.54 21.31
C VAL A 401 33.81 17.84 20.98
N ALA A 402 33.09 18.87 20.52
CA ALA A 402 33.67 20.19 20.27
C ALA A 402 34.14 20.90 21.55
N ALA A 403 33.47 20.69 22.68
CA ALA A 403 33.91 21.21 23.98
C ALA A 403 35.17 20.47 24.48
N ALA A 404 35.21 19.14 24.36
CA ALA A 404 36.36 18.32 24.73
C ALA A 404 37.58 18.62 23.85
N ALA A 405 37.40 18.74 22.53
CA ALA A 405 38.45 19.12 21.58
C ALA A 405 39.10 20.46 21.95
N ARG A 406 38.28 21.47 22.29
CA ARG A 406 38.78 22.77 22.76
C ARG A 406 39.53 22.66 24.09
N ALA A 407 39.05 21.84 25.02
CA ALA A 407 39.70 21.65 26.31
C ALA A 407 41.11 21.02 26.21
N VAL A 408 41.36 20.23 25.15
CA VAL A 408 42.68 19.64 24.87
C VAL A 408 43.51 20.44 23.84
N GLY A 409 43.06 21.64 23.46
CA GLY A 409 43.80 22.56 22.58
C GLY A 409 43.69 22.29 21.08
N ILE A 410 42.69 21.52 20.63
CA ILE A 410 42.41 21.35 19.20
C ILE A 410 41.68 22.59 18.70
N GLU A 411 42.36 23.40 17.90
CA GLU A 411 41.81 24.62 17.30
C GLU A 411 41.02 24.33 16.03
N ALA A 412 40.00 25.14 15.76
CA ALA A 412 39.22 25.03 14.53
C ALA A 412 40.11 25.26 13.30
N GLY A 413 40.04 24.35 12.31
CA GLY A 413 40.87 24.40 11.11
C GLY A 413 42.25 23.74 11.23
N SER A 414 42.57 23.14 12.39
CA SER A 414 43.76 22.31 12.56
C SER A 414 43.64 20.96 11.81
N PRO A 415 44.76 20.31 11.49
CA PRO A 415 44.76 18.94 10.98
C PRO A 415 44.00 17.96 11.89
N GLU A 416 44.12 18.14 13.21
CA GLU A 416 43.48 17.32 14.23
C GLU A 416 41.96 17.54 14.27
N ALA A 417 41.48 18.78 14.09
CA ALA A 417 40.05 19.06 13.93
C ALA A 417 39.48 18.43 12.65
N THR A 418 40.30 18.34 11.61
CA THR A 418 39.91 17.72 10.33
C THR A 418 39.77 16.20 10.46
N ASP A 419 40.74 15.54 11.11
CA ASP A 419 40.67 14.09 11.40
C ASP A 419 39.46 13.76 12.31
N LEU A 420 39.21 14.59 13.32
CA LEU A 420 38.07 14.44 14.22
C LEU A 420 36.73 14.56 13.46
N ALA A 421 36.60 15.55 12.58
CA ALA A 421 35.41 15.72 11.75
C ALA A 421 35.19 14.52 10.81
N GLN A 422 36.27 13.99 10.22
CA GLN A 422 36.20 12.80 9.36
C GLN A 422 35.72 11.56 10.14
N ARG A 423 36.26 11.32 11.34
CA ARG A 423 35.83 10.20 12.20
C ARG A 423 34.39 10.33 12.70
N LEU A 424 33.94 11.56 12.98
CA LEU A 424 32.55 11.82 13.35
C LEU A 424 31.61 11.52 12.17
N ALA A 425 32.00 11.90 10.95
CA ALA A 425 31.26 11.58 9.73
C ALA A 425 31.17 10.06 9.47
N GLU A 426 32.22 9.29 9.80
CA GLU A 426 32.23 7.82 9.70
C GLU A 426 31.19 7.13 10.61
N VAL A 427 30.78 7.78 11.72
CA VAL A 427 29.75 7.29 12.65
C VAL A 427 28.41 8.01 12.49
N GLU A 428 28.20 8.67 11.35
CA GLU A 428 26.99 9.42 11.01
C GLU A 428 26.69 10.60 11.97
N LEU A 429 27.70 11.16 12.63
CA LEU A 429 27.59 12.33 13.50
C LEU A 429 28.24 13.55 12.84
N GLY A 430 27.46 14.62 12.63
CA GLY A 430 27.94 15.87 12.01
C GLY A 430 28.06 15.79 10.48
N ARG A 431 27.72 16.90 9.80
CA ARG A 431 27.89 17.08 8.36
C ARG A 431 28.89 18.18 8.06
#